data_AF-A0A060BP58-F1
#
_entry.id   AF-A0A060BP58-F1
#
_cell.length_a   1.000
_cell.length_b   1.000
_cell.length_c   1.000
_cell.angle_alpha   90.00
_cell.angle_beta   90.00
_cell.angle_gamma   90.00
#
_symmetry.space_group_name_H-M   'P 1'
#
loop_
_entity.id
_entity.type
_entity.pdbx_description
1 polymer ?
#
loop_
_entity_poly.entity_id
_entity_poly.type
_entity_poly.pdbx_seq_one_letter_code
_entity_poly.pdbx_strand_id
1 'polypeptide(L)'
;MAREIREGHVVGDHTWDHADLSKLSAADADSEIARAAQAVASASGTTPVLVRPPYGAWNDTVRDAVTAQGAAIVLWNVDSEDWKSRNTQAVVDRV
;
A
#
# COMPACT_ATOMS: atom_id res chain seq x y z
N MET A 1 -9.16 -1.60 10.97
CA MET A 1 -8.32 -2.82 10.86
C MET A 1 -8.91 -4.06 11.53
N ALA A 2 -9.35 -4.01 12.79
CA ALA A 2 -9.87 -5.20 13.47
C ALA A 2 -11.19 -5.74 12.88
N ARG A 3 -12.02 -4.88 12.26
CA ARG A 3 -13.27 -5.31 11.61
C ARG A 3 -12.97 -6.05 10.30
N GLU A 4 -12.07 -5.47 9.51
CA GLU A 4 -11.64 -5.92 8.21
C GLU A 4 -11.08 -7.34 8.30
N ILE A 5 -10.27 -7.60 9.32
CA ILE A 5 -9.69 -8.93 9.55
C ILE A 5 -10.73 -9.93 10.03
N ARG A 6 -11.64 -9.54 10.95
CA ARG A 6 -12.74 -10.42 11.38
C ARG A 6 -13.69 -10.79 10.25
N GLU A 7 -13.82 -9.92 9.25
CA GLU A 7 -14.62 -10.16 8.05
C GLU A 7 -13.87 -10.96 6.97
N GLY A 8 -12.61 -11.36 7.21
CA GLY A 8 -11.83 -12.21 6.32
C GLY A 8 -11.07 -11.46 5.21
N HIS A 9 -10.96 -10.14 5.31
CA HIS A 9 -10.21 -9.33 4.33
C HIS A 9 -8.70 -9.41 4.56
N VAL A 10 -7.93 -9.31 3.47
CA VAL A 10 -6.47 -9.17 3.51
C VAL A 10 -6.11 -7.71 3.70
N VAL A 11 -5.20 -7.42 4.64
CA VAL A 11 -4.65 -6.08 4.86
C VAL A 11 -3.26 -5.98 4.22
N GLY A 12 -3.11 -5.03 3.31
CA GLY A 12 -1.83 -4.66 2.71
C GLY A 12 -1.24 -3.40 3.35
N ASP A 13 0.02 -3.15 3.06
CA ASP A 13 0.76 -1.96 3.45
C ASP A 13 0.62 -0.86 2.37
N HIS A 14 0.31 0.36 2.80
CA HIS A 14 0.20 1.54 1.94
C HIS A 14 1.07 2.71 2.43
N THR A 15 2.18 2.36 3.09
CA THR A 15 3.17 3.22 3.73
C THR A 15 2.64 4.02 4.92
N TRP A 16 3.54 4.71 5.60
CA TRP A 16 3.24 5.41 6.84
C TRP A 16 2.61 6.78 6.60
N ASP A 17 3.25 7.63 5.77
CA ASP A 17 2.81 9.01 5.53
C ASP A 17 2.35 9.26 4.07
N HIS A 18 2.15 8.21 3.27
CA HIS A 18 1.73 8.30 1.86
C HIS A 18 2.71 9.14 1.00
N ALA A 19 4.00 9.05 1.32
CA ALA A 19 5.07 9.70 0.56
C ALA A 19 5.30 9.02 -0.79
N ASP A 20 5.79 9.80 -1.77
CA ASP A 20 6.28 9.23 -3.03
C ASP A 20 7.64 8.55 -2.77
N LEU A 21 7.61 7.24 -2.52
CA LEU A 21 8.79 6.45 -2.16
C LEU A 21 9.90 6.51 -3.21
N SER A 22 9.56 6.74 -4.49
CA SER A 22 10.54 6.81 -5.58
C SER A 22 11.48 8.02 -5.49
N LYS A 23 11.09 9.02 -4.67
CA LYS A 23 11.86 10.26 -4.42
C LYS A 23 12.60 10.25 -3.08
N LEU A 24 12.41 9.21 -2.28
CA LEU A 24 13.02 9.09 -0.97
C LEU A 24 14.42 8.47 -1.04
N SER A 25 15.19 8.67 0.03
CA SER A 25 16.38 7.85 0.26
C SER A 25 15.98 6.40 0.54
N ALA A 26 16.90 5.45 0.37
CA ALA A 26 16.63 4.04 0.67
C ALA A 26 16.21 3.83 2.13
N ALA A 27 16.84 4.54 3.07
CA ALA A 27 16.52 4.44 4.49
C ALA A 27 15.13 5.01 4.83
N ASP A 28 14.75 6.11 4.19
CA ASP A 28 13.41 6.71 4.40
C ASP A 28 12.32 5.83 3.78
N ALA A 29 12.56 5.25 2.60
CA ALA A 29 11.64 4.30 1.97
C ALA A 29 11.45 3.03 2.81
N ASP A 30 12.53 2.48 3.38
CA ASP A 30 12.43 1.34 4.30
C ASP A 30 11.67 1.71 5.58
N SER A 31 11.93 2.88 6.16
CA SER A 31 11.23 3.38 7.36
C SER A 31 9.73 3.53 7.14
N GLU A 32 9.31 4.08 6.00
CA GLU A 32 7.91 4.22 5.60
C GLU A 32 7.19 2.87 5.58
N ILE A 33 7.81 1.85 5.00
CA ILE A 33 7.25 0.50 4.88
C ILE A 33 7.29 -0.21 6.24
N ALA A 34 8.44 -0.19 6.92
CA ALA A 34 8.64 -0.90 8.19
C ALA A 34 7.70 -0.40 9.29
N ARG A 35 7.52 0.92 9.44
CA ARG A 35 6.60 1.49 10.44
C ARG A 35 5.16 1.12 10.15
N ALA A 36 4.73 1.19 8.90
CA ALA A 36 3.38 0.81 8.50
C ALA A 36 3.13 -0.68 8.77
N ALA A 37 4.02 -1.56 8.32
CA ALA A 37 3.95 -3.00 8.58
C ALA A 37 3.91 -3.31 10.09
N GLN A 38 4.74 -2.65 10.90
CA GLN A 38 4.75 -2.82 12.36
C GLN A 38 3.44 -2.36 13.01
N ALA A 39 2.87 -1.24 12.56
CA ALA A 39 1.59 -0.74 13.07
C ALA A 39 0.44 -1.69 12.70
N VAL A 40 0.44 -2.23 11.47
CA VAL A 40 -0.51 -3.25 11.07
C VAL A 40 -0.35 -4.49 11.96
N ALA A 41 0.86 -5.03 12.09
CA ALA A 41 1.13 -6.21 12.91
C ALA A 41 0.69 -6.01 14.37
N SER A 42 0.98 -4.86 14.95
CA SER A 42 0.63 -4.55 16.35
C SER A 42 -0.88 -4.50 16.58
N ALA A 43 -1.65 -3.94 15.64
CA ALA A 43 -3.10 -3.80 15.79
C ALA A 43 -3.91 -4.99 15.23
N SER A 44 -3.27 -5.94 14.54
CA SER A 44 -3.95 -7.08 13.90
C SER A 44 -3.42 -8.46 14.25
N GLY A 45 -2.19 -8.57 14.74
CA GLY A 45 -1.48 -9.84 14.84
C GLY A 45 -0.99 -10.41 13.50
N THR A 46 -1.14 -9.69 12.39
CA THR A 46 -0.74 -10.14 11.04
C THR A 46 0.22 -9.15 10.41
N THR A 47 1.33 -9.65 9.85
CA THR A 47 2.26 -8.84 9.06
C THR A 47 1.80 -8.76 7.61
N PRO A 48 1.63 -7.55 7.03
CA PRO A 48 1.34 -7.41 5.61
C PRO A 48 2.43 -8.03 4.74
N VAL A 49 2.04 -8.80 3.73
CA VAL A 49 2.95 -9.37 2.72
C VAL A 49 2.79 -8.72 1.34
N LEU A 50 1.89 -7.74 1.24
CA LEU A 50 1.61 -6.99 0.02
C LEU A 50 1.79 -5.50 0.32
N VAL A 51 2.56 -4.82 -0.52
CA VAL A 51 2.76 -3.37 -0.46
C VAL A 51 2.21 -2.76 -1.74
N ARG A 52 1.45 -1.67 -1.62
CA ARG A 52 1.11 -0.81 -2.77
C ARG A 52 1.76 0.54 -2.55
N PRO A 53 2.76 0.95 -3.34
CA PRO A 53 3.36 2.27 -3.21
C PRO A 53 2.34 3.38 -3.53
N PRO A 54 2.31 4.49 -2.76
CA PRO A 54 1.54 5.69 -3.06
C PRO A 54 1.73 6.14 -4.51
N TYR A 55 0.64 6.58 -5.14
CA TYR A 55 0.60 7.02 -6.54
C TYR A 55 1.00 5.95 -7.58
N GLY A 56 1.24 4.70 -7.17
CA GLY A 56 1.85 3.68 -8.02
C GLY A 56 3.32 3.97 -8.34
N ALA A 57 3.96 4.89 -7.61
CA ALA A 57 5.32 5.32 -7.85
C ALA A 57 6.32 4.38 -7.15
N TRP A 58 7.18 3.74 -7.93
CA TRP A 58 8.22 2.85 -7.42
C TRP A 58 9.43 2.82 -8.36
N ASN A 59 10.56 2.41 -7.81
CA ASN A 59 11.81 2.17 -8.53
C ASN A 59 12.56 1.00 -7.88
N ASP A 60 13.77 0.72 -8.33
CA ASP A 60 14.58 -0.40 -7.83
C ASP A 60 14.83 -0.30 -6.32
N THR A 61 15.11 0.90 -5.79
CA THR A 61 15.27 1.13 -4.35
C THR A 61 14.02 0.75 -3.56
N VAL A 62 12.84 1.15 -4.05
CA VAL A 62 11.55 0.80 -3.41
C VAL A 62 11.33 -0.71 -3.45
N ARG A 63 11.62 -1.35 -4.59
CA ARG A 63 11.50 -2.80 -4.73
C ARG A 63 12.42 -3.54 -3.75
N ASP A 64 13.65 -3.09 -3.59
CA ASP A 64 14.61 -3.70 -2.68
C ASP A 64 14.15 -3.56 -1.22
N ALA A 65 13.63 -2.39 -0.83
CA ALA A 65 13.05 -2.17 0.50
C ALA A 65 11.84 -3.08 0.75
N VAL A 66 10.91 -3.17 -0.20
CA VAL A 66 9.74 -4.07 -0.08
C VAL A 66 10.16 -5.54 0.01
N THR A 67 11.15 -5.96 -0.79
CA THR A 67 11.65 -7.34 -0.80
C THR A 67 12.38 -7.68 0.50
N ALA A 68 13.12 -6.74 1.08
CA ALA A 68 13.81 -6.91 2.36
C ALA A 68 12.83 -7.18 3.52
N GLN A 69 11.60 -6.66 3.42
CA GLN A 69 10.50 -6.93 4.37
C GLN A 69 9.75 -8.25 4.06
N GLY A 70 10.17 -9.01 3.05
CA GLY A 70 9.51 -10.26 2.65
C GLY A 70 8.14 -10.05 1.98
N ALA A 71 7.89 -8.84 1.44
CA ALA A 71 6.63 -8.48 0.80
C ALA A 71 6.77 -8.35 -0.72
N ALA A 72 5.63 -8.22 -1.41
CA ALA A 72 5.56 -8.00 -2.85
C ALA A 72 4.84 -6.70 -3.20
N ILE A 73 5.30 -6.02 -4.25
CA ILE A 73 4.61 -4.85 -4.82
C ILE A 73 3.40 -5.32 -5.63
N VAL A 74 2.21 -4.78 -5.33
CA VAL A 74 0.98 -5.02 -6.11
C VAL A 74 0.34 -3.69 -6.52
N LEU A 75 0.30 -3.47 -7.84
CA LEU A 75 -0.36 -2.30 -8.45
C LEU A 75 -1.81 -2.64 -8.85
N TRP A 76 -2.29 -2.04 -9.93
CA TRP A 76 -3.59 -2.24 -10.53
C TRP A 76 -3.48 -2.15 -12.05
N ASN A 77 -4.43 -2.75 -12.75
CA ASN A 77 -4.57 -2.65 -14.21
C ASN A 77 -5.72 -1.74 -14.64
N VAL A 78 -6.68 -1.51 -13.73
CA VAL A 78 -7.87 -0.67 -13.94
C VAL A 78 -7.92 0.33 -12.78
N ASP A 79 -7.99 1.62 -13.11
CA ASP A 79 -8.12 2.72 -12.15
C ASP A 79 -9.52 3.33 -12.29
N SER A 80 -10.29 3.30 -11.20
CA SER A 80 -11.65 3.82 -11.15
C SER A 80 -11.69 5.36 -11.13
N GLU A 81 -10.58 6.03 -10.80
CA GLU A 81 -10.51 7.47 -10.58
C GLU A 81 -11.62 8.03 -9.66
N ASP A 82 -12.12 7.22 -8.73
CA ASP A 82 -13.21 7.57 -7.81
C ASP A 82 -12.87 8.76 -6.89
N TRP A 83 -11.58 9.05 -6.72
CA TRP A 83 -11.08 10.25 -6.04
C TRP A 83 -11.40 11.56 -6.80
N LYS A 84 -11.65 11.52 -8.12
CA LYS A 84 -12.04 12.70 -8.91
C LYS A 84 -13.53 13.01 -8.84
N SER A 85 -14.38 12.01 -8.60
CA SER A 85 -15.83 12.18 -8.65
C SER A 85 -16.55 11.15 -7.78
N ARG A 86 -17.56 11.60 -7.03
CA ARG A 86 -18.46 10.74 -6.24
C ARG A 86 -19.66 10.22 -7.05
N ASN A 87 -19.73 10.48 -8.35
CA ASN A 87 -20.81 9.97 -9.19
C ASN A 87 -20.61 8.48 -9.46
N THR A 88 -21.50 7.65 -8.89
CA THR A 88 -21.45 6.19 -9.02
C THR A 88 -21.45 5.71 -10.47
N GLN A 89 -22.31 6.27 -11.33
CA GLN A 89 -22.41 5.82 -12.72
C GLN A 89 -21.11 6.11 -13.48
N ALA A 90 -20.52 7.30 -13.25
CA ALA A 90 -19.26 7.67 -13.88
C ALA A 90 -18.09 6.76 -13.46
N VAL A 91 -18.11 6.23 -12.24
CA VAL A 91 -17.13 5.25 -11.75
C VAL A 91 -17.38 3.87 -12.37
N VAL A 92 -18.64 3.42 -12.44
CA VAL A 92 -19.02 2.13 -13.03
C VAL A 92 -18.67 2.07 -14.51
N ASP A 93 -18.91 3.14 -15.28
CA ASP A 93 -18.65 3.16 -16.72
C ASP A 93 -17.15 3.13 -17.07
N ARG A 94 -16.28 3.39 -16.10
CA ARG A 94 -14.83 3.45 -16.29
C ARG A 94 -14.13 2.11 -16.09
N VAL A 95 -14.73 1.19 -15.35
CA VAL A 95 -14.10 -0.06 -14.89
C VAL A 95 -14.56 -1.29 -15.66
#